data_AF-A0A9E0NIZ6-F1
#
_entry.id   AF-A0A9E0NIZ6-F1
#
_cell.length_a   1.000
_cell.length_b   1.000
_cell.length_c   1.000
_cell.angle_alpha   90.00
_cell.angle_beta   90.00
_cell.angle_gamma   90.00
#
_symmetry.space_group_name_H-M   'P 1'
#
loop_
_entity.id
_entity.type
_entity.pdbx_description
1 polymer ?
#
loop_
_entity_poly.entity_id
_entity_poly.type
_entity_poly.pdbx_seq_one_letter_code
_entity_poly.pdbx_strand_id
1 'polypeptide(L)'
;STSSFNALLKTLEEPPPHVKFIFATTEIRKVPVTILSRCQRFDLRRVEPDVIVKNLEMITEAEGVRVDAEGLLLIARAAEGSVRDAQSMLDQAIVQGEPGQTVPATLIRDMLGLADRAQTITLFEQTMRGEPGPAIETFRTLYGYGADPGQVILDLLEHAHAASVAKAIGAHALIMPKEQAGRLAAIGASVSAGVLSRLWQMLLRAHDEVRRSPDPAAAVDMALIRLAYAADLPGPEEALRRIQTGAPVGGAPGPSGGGGGASQGGGGSVTAQARVLAPEPQAAEAPPVLQSFADVIALIEKKRDIALRLDVERYVRPVSFRPGAIEFEPAPGAPANLAQRLIGRLREWTGQPWLIAARGGGGAESQWERQKREEREVRSEIEQDPFILSVMASFPGAEIVSIRNLPTPEASPADAPPEEDEDE
;
A
#
# COMPACT_ATOMS: atom_id res chain seq x y z
N SER A 1 23.95 2.35 -26.41
CA SER A 1 24.42 3.37 -27.36
C SER A 1 23.43 3.48 -28.51
N THR A 2 22.88 4.67 -28.79
CA THR A 2 21.94 4.89 -29.91
C THR A 2 22.59 4.73 -31.28
N SER A 3 23.90 5.02 -31.39
CA SER A 3 24.68 4.87 -32.63
C SER A 3 24.76 3.41 -33.12
N SER A 4 24.98 2.44 -32.23
CA SER A 4 25.07 1.01 -32.59
C SER A 4 23.74 0.44 -33.08
N PHE A 5 22.62 0.94 -32.57
CA PHE A 5 21.28 0.54 -33.00
C PHE A 5 20.96 1.00 -34.43
N ASN A 6 21.34 2.22 -34.80
CA ASN A 6 21.08 2.75 -36.14
C ASN A 6 21.89 2.03 -37.22
N ALA A 7 23.12 1.62 -36.91
CA ALA A 7 23.93 0.81 -37.82
C ALA A 7 23.29 -0.57 -38.10
N LEU A 8 22.68 -1.18 -37.08
CA LEU A 8 22.02 -2.47 -37.17
C LEU A 8 20.72 -2.43 -37.99
N LEU A 9 20.00 -1.31 -37.97
CA LEU A 9 18.72 -1.18 -38.69
C LEU A 9 18.86 -1.33 -40.20
N LYS A 10 19.90 -0.74 -40.80
CA LYS A 10 20.14 -0.85 -42.24
C LYS A 10 20.42 -2.30 -42.66
N THR A 11 21.16 -3.03 -41.85
CA THR A 11 21.47 -4.45 -42.10
C THR A 11 20.30 -5.37 -41.77
N LEU A 12 19.38 -4.97 -40.89
CA LEU A 12 18.13 -5.70 -40.62
C LEU A 12 17.09 -5.52 -41.73
N GLU A 13 17.10 -4.38 -42.42
CA GLU A 13 16.23 -4.13 -43.57
C GLU A 13 16.65 -4.93 -44.81
N GLU A 14 17.96 -4.98 -45.08
CA GLU A 14 18.53 -5.72 -46.20
C GLU A 14 19.61 -6.70 -45.70
N PRO A 15 19.21 -7.79 -45.03
CA PRO A 15 20.16 -8.74 -44.47
C PRO A 15 20.86 -9.51 -45.61
N PRO A 16 22.20 -9.64 -45.57
CA PRO A 16 22.89 -10.52 -46.48
C PRO A 16 22.36 -11.96 -46.37
N PRO A 17 22.25 -12.72 -47.47
CA PRO A 17 21.57 -14.02 -47.48
C PRO A 17 22.23 -15.06 -46.56
N HIS A 18 23.52 -14.91 -46.27
CA HIS A 18 24.30 -15.79 -45.39
C HIS A 18 24.25 -15.39 -43.91
N VAL A 19 23.66 -14.25 -43.56
CA VAL A 19 23.59 -13.76 -42.18
C VAL A 19 22.21 -14.02 -41.59
N LYS A 20 22.18 -14.55 -40.36
CA LYS A 20 20.96 -14.70 -39.56
C LYS A 20 21.13 -13.92 -38.25
N PHE A 21 20.13 -13.12 -37.92
CA PHE A 21 20.10 -12.37 -36.66
C PHE A 21 19.19 -13.09 -35.66
N ILE A 22 19.72 -13.33 -34.46
CA ILE A 22 18.97 -13.86 -33.31
C ILE A 22 19.14 -12.88 -32.16
N PHE A 23 18.04 -12.28 -31.72
CA PHE A 23 18.02 -11.35 -30.60
C PHE A 23 17.36 -11.99 -29.38
N ALA A 24 17.96 -11.83 -28.22
CA ALA A 24 17.39 -12.22 -26.93
C ALA A 24 17.29 -10.98 -26.02
N THR A 25 16.15 -10.80 -25.37
CA THR A 25 15.92 -9.71 -24.41
C THR A 25 14.97 -10.17 -23.31
N THR A 26 15.21 -9.71 -22.08
CA THR A 26 14.27 -9.84 -20.96
C THR A 26 13.35 -8.62 -20.84
N GLU A 27 13.64 -7.54 -21.57
CA GLU A 27 12.94 -6.25 -21.46
C GLU A 27 12.41 -5.79 -22.83
N ILE A 28 11.39 -6.47 -23.34
CA ILE A 28 10.83 -6.20 -24.68
C ILE A 28 10.41 -4.74 -24.90
N ARG A 29 9.95 -4.05 -23.84
CA ARG A 29 9.50 -2.66 -23.90
C ARG A 29 10.62 -1.66 -24.16
N LYS A 30 11.88 -2.05 -23.89
CA LYS A 30 13.07 -1.23 -24.19
C LYS A 30 13.56 -1.42 -25.64
N VAL A 31 13.03 -2.40 -26.36
CA VAL A 31 13.40 -2.64 -27.76
C VAL A 31 12.63 -1.68 -28.67
N PRO A 32 13.31 -0.92 -29.54
CA PRO A 32 12.65 -0.02 -30.48
C PRO A 32 11.67 -0.76 -31.39
N VAL A 33 10.51 -0.14 -31.66
CA VAL A 33 9.47 -0.70 -32.54
C VAL A 33 9.99 -1.01 -33.95
N THR A 34 11.00 -0.28 -34.41
CA THR A 34 11.66 -0.48 -35.71
C THR A 34 12.35 -1.83 -35.83
N ILE A 35 12.88 -2.38 -34.73
CA ILE A 35 13.46 -3.74 -34.71
C ILE A 35 12.36 -4.77 -34.60
N LEU A 36 11.37 -4.52 -33.72
CA LEU A 36 10.25 -5.43 -33.52
C LEU A 36 9.46 -5.70 -34.80
N SER A 37 9.29 -4.69 -35.66
CA SER A 37 8.57 -4.85 -36.93
C SER A 37 9.35 -5.63 -37.99
N ARG A 38 10.65 -5.86 -37.81
CA ARG A 38 11.56 -6.52 -38.76
C ARG A 38 12.04 -7.90 -38.29
N CYS A 39 11.60 -8.33 -37.11
CA CYS A 39 11.98 -9.59 -36.50
C CYS A 39 10.77 -10.48 -36.26
N GLN A 40 10.91 -11.78 -36.50
CA GLN A 40 9.94 -12.76 -36.02
C GLN A 40 10.08 -12.86 -34.49
N ARG A 41 9.01 -12.55 -33.77
CA ARG A 41 8.99 -12.62 -32.31
C ARG A 41 8.60 -14.02 -31.85
N PHE A 42 9.39 -14.57 -30.93
CA PHE A 42 9.09 -15.78 -30.19
C PHE A 42 9.13 -15.45 -28.70
N ASP A 43 8.00 -15.58 -28.02
CA ASP A 43 7.90 -15.39 -26.58
C ASP A 43 8.12 -16.72 -25.87
N LEU A 44 9.26 -16.84 -25.20
CA LEU A 44 9.57 -18.00 -24.36
C LEU A 44 8.91 -17.81 -22.99
N ARG A 45 7.99 -18.72 -22.66
CA ARG A 45 7.33 -18.73 -21.35
C ARG A 45 8.23 -19.41 -20.31
N ARG A 46 7.94 -19.15 -19.04
CA ARG A 46 8.51 -19.92 -17.93
C ARG A 46 8.18 -21.41 -18.12
N VAL A 47 9.11 -22.27 -17.76
CA VAL A 47 8.96 -23.72 -17.90
C VAL A 47 8.18 -24.26 -16.71
N GLU A 48 7.22 -25.15 -16.96
CA GLU A 48 6.43 -25.77 -15.89
C GLU A 48 7.33 -26.67 -15.00
N PRO A 49 7.09 -26.73 -13.68
CA PRO A 49 7.93 -27.50 -12.76
C PRO A 49 8.12 -28.96 -13.18
N ASP A 50 7.06 -29.65 -13.62
CA ASP A 50 7.13 -31.05 -14.04
C ASP A 50 8.05 -31.27 -15.26
N VAL A 51 8.16 -30.27 -16.13
CA VAL A 51 9.07 -30.32 -17.29
C VAL A 51 10.51 -30.11 -16.83
N ILE A 52 10.75 -29.23 -15.85
CA ILE A 52 12.06 -29.03 -15.25
C ILE A 52 12.52 -30.30 -14.52
N VAL A 53 11.65 -30.93 -13.73
CA VAL A 53 11.96 -32.19 -13.04
C VAL A 53 12.44 -33.25 -14.04
N LYS A 54 11.68 -33.48 -15.12
CA LYS A 54 12.08 -34.43 -16.18
C LYS A 54 13.42 -34.07 -16.83
N ASN A 55 13.69 -32.78 -17.02
CA ASN A 55 14.96 -32.32 -17.55
C ASN A 55 16.12 -32.60 -16.56
N LEU A 56 15.91 -32.37 -15.26
CA LEU A 56 16.91 -32.69 -14.24
C LEU A 56 17.13 -34.19 -14.10
N GLU A 57 16.07 -35.01 -14.15
CA GLU A 57 16.15 -36.48 -14.15
C GLU A 57 17.05 -36.97 -15.31
N MET A 58 16.81 -36.48 -16.52
CA MET A 58 17.62 -36.80 -17.70
C MET A 58 19.10 -36.45 -17.49
N ILE A 59 19.39 -35.28 -16.90
CA ILE A 59 20.77 -34.84 -16.61
C ILE A 59 21.41 -35.76 -15.57
N THR A 60 20.72 -36.05 -14.47
CA THR A 60 21.26 -36.91 -13.40
C THR A 60 21.52 -38.34 -13.90
N GLU A 61 20.68 -38.87 -14.79
CA GLU A 61 20.88 -40.17 -15.41
C GLU A 61 22.11 -40.17 -16.34
N ALA A 62 22.27 -39.13 -17.17
CA ALA A 62 23.41 -38.99 -18.08
C ALA A 62 24.75 -38.83 -17.34
N GLU A 63 24.77 -38.09 -16.22
CA GLU A 63 25.96 -37.86 -15.40
C GLU A 63 26.22 -38.99 -14.38
N GLY A 64 25.33 -39.98 -14.28
CA GLY A 64 25.47 -41.10 -13.34
C GLY A 64 25.34 -40.70 -11.87
N VAL A 65 24.65 -39.59 -11.59
CA VAL A 65 24.43 -39.06 -10.24
C VAL A 65 23.04 -39.47 -9.75
N ARG A 66 22.94 -39.85 -8.48
CA ARG A 66 21.65 -40.19 -7.86
C ARG A 66 21.17 -39.01 -7.01
N VAL A 67 19.96 -38.53 -7.27
CA VAL A 67 19.31 -37.48 -6.47
C VAL A 67 17.91 -37.96 -6.10
N ASP A 68 17.50 -37.68 -4.86
CA ASP A 68 16.16 -38.01 -4.39
C ASP A 68 15.08 -37.29 -5.22
N ALA A 69 14.01 -37.99 -5.58
CA ALA A 69 12.95 -37.46 -6.45
C ALA A 69 12.25 -36.25 -5.82
N GLU A 70 12.08 -36.27 -4.49
CA GLU A 70 11.56 -35.11 -3.76
C GLU A 70 12.52 -33.91 -3.85
N GLY A 71 13.84 -34.16 -3.82
CA GLY A 71 14.86 -33.13 -3.99
C GLY A 71 14.80 -32.44 -5.35
N LEU A 72 14.62 -33.21 -6.44
CA LEU A 72 14.46 -32.65 -7.79
C LEU A 72 13.23 -31.75 -7.90
N LEU A 73 12.12 -32.14 -7.26
CA LEU A 73 10.91 -31.32 -7.20
C LEU A 73 11.13 -30.01 -6.44
N LEU A 74 11.92 -30.03 -5.36
CA LEU A 74 12.27 -28.82 -4.61
C LEU A 74 13.10 -27.85 -5.46
N ILE A 75 14.10 -28.35 -6.19
CA ILE A 75 14.91 -27.54 -7.11
C ILE A 75 14.05 -26.95 -8.22
N ALA A 76 13.20 -27.75 -8.86
CA ALA A 76 12.32 -27.29 -9.93
C ALA A 76 11.38 -26.15 -9.49
N ARG A 77 10.91 -26.20 -8.23
CA ARG A 77 10.10 -25.14 -7.63
C ARG A 77 10.92 -23.89 -7.34
N ALA A 78 12.09 -24.04 -6.69
CA ALA A 78 12.96 -22.91 -6.34
C ALA A 78 13.49 -22.16 -7.57
N ALA A 79 13.61 -22.83 -8.71
CA ALA A 79 14.04 -22.23 -9.97
C ALA A 79 12.99 -21.36 -10.67
N GLU A 80 11.73 -21.34 -10.20
CA GLU A 80 10.63 -20.52 -10.74
C GLU A 80 10.49 -20.55 -12.28
N GLY A 81 10.73 -21.69 -12.93
CA GLY A 81 10.62 -21.77 -14.40
C GLY A 81 11.91 -21.46 -15.18
N SER A 82 13.02 -21.20 -14.50
CA SER A 82 14.35 -21.00 -15.07
C SER A 82 15.14 -22.31 -15.10
N VAL A 83 15.34 -22.87 -16.29
CA VAL A 83 16.11 -24.13 -16.45
C VAL A 83 17.57 -23.95 -16.02
N ARG A 84 18.14 -22.76 -16.25
CA ARG A 84 19.53 -22.45 -15.87
C ARG A 84 19.71 -22.42 -14.36
N ASP A 85 18.77 -21.80 -13.64
CA ASP A 85 18.86 -21.72 -12.17
C ASP A 85 18.63 -23.09 -11.55
N ALA A 86 17.70 -23.88 -12.11
CA ALA A 86 17.50 -25.27 -11.71
C ALA A 86 18.78 -26.12 -11.86
N GLN A 87 19.47 -26.01 -12.99
CA GLN A 87 20.75 -26.69 -13.20
C GLN A 87 21.83 -26.19 -12.23
N SER A 88 21.90 -24.89 -11.98
CA SER A 88 22.87 -24.31 -11.04
C SER A 88 22.65 -24.81 -9.62
N MET A 89 21.39 -24.93 -9.18
CA MET A 89 21.02 -25.51 -7.88
C MET A 89 21.29 -27.02 -7.83
N LEU A 90 21.03 -27.75 -8.92
CA LEU A 90 21.38 -29.16 -9.03
C LEU A 90 22.89 -29.38 -8.86
N ASP A 91 23.71 -28.61 -9.59
CA ASP A 91 25.17 -28.69 -9.47
C ASP A 91 25.62 -28.43 -8.03
N GLN A 92 25.08 -27.41 -7.37
CA GLN A 92 25.37 -27.14 -5.95
C GLN A 92 24.99 -28.31 -5.04
N ALA A 93 23.82 -28.92 -5.26
CA ALA A 93 23.37 -30.06 -4.48
C ALA A 93 24.28 -31.28 -4.66
N ILE A 94 24.77 -31.52 -5.88
CA ILE A 94 25.71 -32.60 -6.20
C ILE A 94 27.06 -32.35 -5.52
N VAL A 95 27.57 -31.11 -5.54
CA VAL A 95 28.84 -30.74 -4.91
C VAL A 95 28.79 -30.90 -3.38
N GLN A 96 27.65 -30.61 -2.76
CA GLN A 96 27.46 -30.75 -1.31
C GLN A 96 27.15 -32.19 -0.88
N GLY A 97 26.69 -33.04 -1.80
CA GLY A 97 26.43 -34.45 -1.54
C GLY A 97 27.70 -35.27 -1.36
N GLU A 98 27.59 -36.41 -0.66
CA GLU A 98 28.72 -37.33 -0.54
C GLU A 98 28.99 -38.05 -1.87
N PRO A 99 30.26 -38.11 -2.34
CA PRO A 99 30.60 -38.75 -3.61
C PRO A 99 30.09 -40.19 -3.70
N GLY A 100 29.37 -40.50 -4.77
CA GLY A 100 28.83 -41.84 -5.04
C GLY A 100 27.57 -42.21 -4.25
N GLN A 101 27.07 -41.35 -3.37
CA GLN A 101 25.80 -41.54 -2.67
C GLN A 101 24.66 -40.78 -3.35
N THR A 102 23.42 -41.14 -2.98
CA THR A 102 22.24 -40.41 -3.41
C THR A 102 22.16 -39.10 -2.63
N VAL A 103 22.04 -37.97 -3.33
CA VAL A 103 21.80 -36.66 -2.72
C VAL A 103 20.40 -36.66 -2.07
N PRO A 104 20.29 -36.59 -0.74
CA PRO A 104 19.01 -36.69 -0.06
C PRO A 104 18.21 -35.39 -0.18
N ALA A 105 16.88 -35.48 -0.20
CA ALA A 105 16.03 -34.28 -0.22
C ALA A 105 16.24 -33.36 0.98
N THR A 106 16.70 -33.87 2.13
CA THR A 106 17.05 -33.06 3.31
C THR A 106 18.21 -32.11 3.03
N LEU A 107 19.29 -32.59 2.40
CA LEU A 107 20.43 -31.74 2.02
C LEU A 107 19.98 -30.63 1.07
N ILE A 108 19.14 -30.96 0.08
CA ILE A 108 18.60 -29.98 -0.85
C ILE A 108 17.69 -28.98 -0.13
N ARG A 109 16.87 -29.42 0.84
CA ARG A 109 16.08 -28.51 1.68
C ARG A 109 16.98 -27.55 2.44
N ASP A 110 18.04 -28.04 3.07
CA ASP A 110 18.95 -27.20 3.85
C ASP A 110 19.71 -26.22 2.95
N MET A 111 20.21 -26.68 1.80
CA MET A 111 20.86 -25.86 0.77
C MET A 111 19.95 -24.74 0.26
N LEU A 112 18.67 -25.04 0.02
CA LEU A 112 17.68 -24.06 -0.43
C LEU A 112 17.08 -23.24 0.71
N GLY A 113 17.45 -23.49 1.96
CA GLY A 113 16.85 -22.85 3.13
C GLY A 113 15.39 -23.26 3.38
N LEU A 114 14.90 -24.37 2.83
CA LEU A 114 13.51 -24.82 2.98
C LEU A 114 13.18 -25.41 4.36
N ALA A 115 14.19 -25.85 5.13
CA ALA A 115 14.00 -26.20 6.54
C ALA A 115 13.54 -24.98 7.37
N ASP A 116 13.92 -23.78 6.95
CA ASP A 116 13.45 -22.50 7.47
C ASP A 116 11.93 -22.36 7.24
N ARG A 117 11.40 -22.87 6.12
CA ARG A 117 10.00 -22.62 5.73
C ARG A 117 8.97 -23.16 6.71
N ALA A 118 9.21 -24.31 7.33
CA ALA A 118 8.32 -24.82 8.38
C ALA A 118 8.37 -23.93 9.63
N GLN A 119 9.54 -23.36 9.95
CA GLN A 119 9.74 -22.42 11.05
C GLN A 119 9.17 -21.03 10.74
N THR A 120 9.27 -20.53 9.51
CA THR A 120 8.63 -19.27 9.11
C THR A 120 7.11 -19.38 9.06
N ILE A 121 6.54 -20.54 8.72
CA ILE A 121 5.10 -20.79 8.91
C ILE A 121 4.76 -20.79 10.41
N THR A 122 5.58 -21.39 11.27
CA THR A 122 5.37 -21.33 12.73
C THR A 122 5.45 -19.90 13.26
N LEU A 123 6.42 -19.11 12.80
CA LEU A 123 6.56 -17.68 13.10
C LEU A 123 5.31 -16.91 12.68
N PHE A 124 4.80 -17.19 11.47
CA PHE A 124 3.57 -16.60 10.96
C PHE A 124 2.36 -16.97 11.82
N GLU A 125 2.22 -18.25 12.22
CA GLU A 125 1.17 -18.72 13.12
C GLU A 125 1.20 -18.02 14.49
N GLN A 126 2.38 -17.92 15.11
CA GLN A 126 2.56 -17.24 16.39
C GLN A 126 2.18 -15.76 16.28
N THR A 127 2.60 -15.11 15.19
CA THR A 127 2.21 -13.72 14.90
C THR A 127 0.70 -13.59 14.74
N MET A 128 0.03 -14.56 14.11
CA MET A 128 -1.43 -14.54 13.89
C MET A 128 -2.24 -14.83 15.15
N ARG A 129 -1.62 -15.45 16.16
CA ARG A 129 -2.22 -15.66 17.48
C ARG A 129 -2.02 -14.50 18.45
N GLY A 130 -1.35 -13.42 18.02
CA GLY A 130 -1.06 -12.30 18.90
C GLY A 130 0.03 -12.61 19.94
N GLU A 131 0.95 -13.53 19.63
CA GLU A 131 1.99 -14.00 20.56
C GLU A 131 3.38 -13.41 20.19
N PRO A 132 3.68 -12.14 20.54
CA PRO A 132 4.93 -11.49 20.12
C PRO A 132 6.18 -12.14 20.75
N GLY A 133 6.08 -12.63 21.99
CA GLY A 133 7.21 -13.30 22.66
C GLY A 133 7.69 -14.54 21.91
N PRO A 134 6.83 -15.56 21.73
CA PRO A 134 7.15 -16.74 20.93
C PRO A 134 7.59 -16.41 19.49
N ALA A 135 6.96 -15.43 18.84
CA ALA A 135 7.35 -15.00 17.50
C ALA A 135 8.80 -14.45 17.46
N ILE A 136 9.17 -13.59 18.41
CA ILE A 136 10.53 -13.05 18.51
C ILE A 136 11.55 -14.16 18.79
N GLU A 137 11.22 -15.11 19.68
CA GLU A 137 12.11 -16.25 19.98
C GLU A 137 12.36 -17.13 18.74
N THR A 138 11.30 -17.42 17.97
CA THR A 138 11.42 -18.15 16.71
C THR A 138 12.27 -17.38 15.70
N PHE A 139 12.02 -16.08 15.52
CA PHE A 139 12.83 -15.25 14.63
C PHE A 139 14.31 -15.22 15.05
N ARG A 140 14.61 -15.05 16.34
CA ARG A 140 16.00 -15.05 16.84
C ARG A 140 16.69 -16.39 16.62
N THR A 141 15.94 -17.48 16.69
CA THR A 141 16.46 -18.81 16.35
C THR A 141 16.85 -18.88 14.87
N LEU A 142 15.96 -18.43 13.98
CA LEU A 142 16.24 -18.32 12.54
C LEU A 142 17.45 -17.43 12.23
N TYR A 143 17.49 -16.26 12.85
CA TYR A 143 18.60 -15.31 12.72
C TYR A 143 19.92 -15.90 13.25
N GLY A 144 19.87 -16.65 14.35
CA GLY A 144 21.02 -17.37 14.90
C GLY A 144 21.57 -18.46 13.97
N TYR A 145 20.71 -19.04 13.12
CA TYR A 145 21.10 -19.95 12.04
C TYR A 145 21.51 -19.22 10.74
N GLY A 146 21.55 -17.88 10.75
CA GLY A 146 22.04 -17.07 9.63
C GLY A 146 20.95 -16.62 8.65
N ALA A 147 19.66 -16.76 8.98
CA ALA A 147 18.58 -16.25 8.15
C ALA A 147 18.69 -14.73 7.94
N ASP A 148 18.52 -14.26 6.71
CA ASP A 148 18.48 -12.82 6.41
C ASP A 148 17.16 -12.21 6.91
N PRO A 149 17.18 -11.13 7.72
CA PRO A 149 15.96 -10.50 8.24
C PRO A 149 14.99 -10.00 7.16
N GLY A 150 15.51 -9.53 6.03
CA GLY A 150 14.68 -9.11 4.89
C GLY A 150 13.96 -10.29 4.24
N GLN A 151 14.68 -11.40 4.07
CA GLN A 151 14.11 -12.65 3.55
C GLN A 151 13.02 -13.21 4.47
N VAL A 152 13.21 -13.18 5.79
CA VAL A 152 12.17 -13.63 6.74
C VAL A 152 10.87 -12.85 6.57
N ILE A 153 10.92 -11.52 6.38
CA ILE A 153 9.71 -10.74 6.11
C ILE A 153 9.09 -11.07 4.75
N LEU A 154 9.89 -11.36 3.72
CA LEU A 154 9.38 -11.83 2.42
C LEU A 154 8.67 -13.18 2.55
N ASP A 155 9.18 -14.09 3.38
CA ASP A 155 8.53 -15.37 3.63
C ASP A 155 7.20 -15.17 4.37
N LEU A 156 7.15 -14.27 5.37
CA LEU A 156 5.89 -13.90 6.04
C LEU A 156 4.88 -13.26 5.07
N LEU A 157 5.34 -12.46 4.10
CA LEU A 157 4.50 -11.99 3.00
C LEU A 157 3.95 -13.19 2.23
N GLU A 158 4.80 -14.08 1.73
CA GLU A 158 4.36 -15.26 0.96
C GLU A 158 3.30 -16.08 1.72
N HIS A 159 3.49 -16.29 3.02
CA HIS A 159 2.52 -16.99 3.88
C HIS A 159 1.19 -16.24 4.01
N ALA A 160 1.22 -14.91 4.15
CA ALA A 160 0.02 -14.08 4.17
C ALA A 160 -0.74 -14.12 2.83
N HIS A 161 -0.02 -14.13 1.71
CA HIS A 161 -0.61 -14.31 0.38
C HIS A 161 -1.24 -15.69 0.23
N ALA A 162 -0.51 -16.75 0.59
CA ALA A 162 -1.00 -18.12 0.53
C ALA A 162 -2.24 -18.32 1.41
N ALA A 163 -2.26 -17.81 2.65
CA ALA A 163 -3.45 -17.83 3.51
C ALA A 163 -4.64 -17.09 2.87
N SER A 164 -4.39 -15.96 2.20
CA SER A 164 -5.41 -15.18 1.49
C SER A 164 -5.98 -15.91 0.27
N VAL A 165 -5.12 -16.52 -0.53
CA VAL A 165 -5.52 -17.34 -1.69
C VAL A 165 -6.31 -18.57 -1.23
N ALA A 166 -5.82 -19.27 -0.21
CA ALA A 166 -6.52 -20.43 0.35
C ALA A 166 -7.88 -20.06 0.93
N LYS A 167 -8.03 -18.86 1.52
CA LYS A 167 -9.34 -18.35 1.96
C LYS A 167 -10.29 -18.10 0.78
N ALA A 168 -9.78 -17.54 -0.31
CA ALA A 168 -10.60 -17.12 -1.46
C ALA A 168 -11.06 -18.31 -2.32
N ILE A 169 -10.14 -19.24 -2.61
CA ILE A 169 -10.37 -20.31 -3.58
C ILE A 169 -10.00 -21.70 -3.05
N GLY A 170 -9.54 -21.84 -1.80
CA GLY A 170 -9.25 -23.13 -1.17
C GLY A 170 -7.77 -23.54 -1.21
N ALA A 171 -7.39 -24.48 -0.33
CA ALA A 171 -5.99 -24.93 -0.16
C ALA A 171 -5.39 -25.60 -1.42
N HIS A 172 -6.23 -26.12 -2.32
CA HIS A 172 -5.78 -26.77 -3.56
C HIS A 172 -5.13 -25.80 -4.55
N ALA A 173 -5.35 -24.50 -4.40
CA ALA A 173 -4.71 -23.47 -5.21
C ALA A 173 -3.26 -23.17 -4.77
N LEU A 174 -2.82 -23.69 -3.61
CA LEU A 174 -1.47 -23.48 -3.12
C LEU A 174 -0.49 -24.50 -3.71
N ILE A 175 0.57 -24.00 -4.33
CA ILE A 175 1.63 -24.81 -4.93
C ILE A 175 2.70 -25.11 -3.86
N MET A 176 2.35 -25.91 -2.85
CA MET A 176 3.24 -26.28 -1.74
C MET A 176 2.86 -27.66 -1.14
N PRO A 177 3.69 -28.26 -0.26
CA PRO A 177 3.34 -29.52 0.40
C PRO A 177 2.00 -29.46 1.14
N LYS A 178 1.22 -30.56 1.10
CA LYS A 178 -0.15 -30.61 1.63
C LYS A 178 -0.24 -30.20 3.11
N GLU A 179 0.75 -30.55 3.91
CA GLU A 179 0.82 -30.17 5.32
C GLU A 179 0.93 -28.65 5.50
N GLN A 180 1.84 -28.01 4.78
CA GLN A 180 2.04 -26.55 4.82
C GLN A 180 0.82 -25.80 4.27
N ALA A 181 0.25 -26.28 3.16
CA ALA A 181 -0.97 -25.74 2.59
C ALA A 181 -2.13 -25.82 3.59
N GLY A 182 -2.25 -26.93 4.32
CA GLY A 182 -3.24 -27.13 5.38
C GLY A 182 -3.10 -26.12 6.52
N ARG A 183 -1.87 -25.90 7.01
CA ARG A 183 -1.56 -24.91 8.06
C ARG A 183 -1.98 -23.49 7.65
N LEU A 184 -1.56 -23.03 6.46
CA LEU A 184 -1.90 -21.69 5.96
C LEU A 184 -3.38 -21.54 5.63
N ALA A 185 -4.04 -22.59 5.13
CA ALA A 185 -5.48 -22.59 4.91
C ALA A 185 -6.26 -22.49 6.23
N ALA A 186 -5.79 -23.14 7.30
CA ALA A 186 -6.39 -23.02 8.63
C ALA A 186 -6.31 -21.59 9.16
N ILE A 187 -5.17 -20.91 8.95
CA ILE A 187 -5.03 -19.47 9.26
C ILE A 187 -6.06 -18.68 8.45
N GLY A 188 -6.08 -18.84 7.11
CA GLY A 188 -7.02 -18.14 6.22
C GLY A 188 -8.49 -18.36 6.58
N ALA A 189 -8.84 -19.52 7.13
CA ALA A 189 -10.18 -19.82 7.64
C ALA A 189 -10.49 -19.08 8.96
N SER A 190 -9.51 -18.97 9.86
CA SER A 190 -9.67 -18.38 11.20
C SER A 190 -9.75 -16.85 11.22
N VAL A 191 -9.16 -16.17 10.24
CA VAL A 191 -9.15 -14.69 10.17
C VAL A 191 -10.03 -14.15 9.04
N SER A 192 -10.55 -12.93 9.20
CA SER A 192 -11.34 -12.27 8.16
C SER A 192 -10.46 -11.83 6.98
N ALA A 193 -11.06 -11.68 5.79
CA ALA A 193 -10.32 -11.19 4.61
C ALA A 193 -9.76 -9.77 4.83
N GLY A 194 -10.47 -8.93 5.60
CA GLY A 194 -10.01 -7.59 5.96
C GLY A 194 -8.79 -7.60 6.89
N VAL A 195 -8.66 -8.59 7.78
CA VAL A 195 -7.47 -8.76 8.62
C VAL A 195 -6.27 -9.17 7.75
N LEU A 196 -6.43 -10.16 6.87
CA LEU A 196 -5.38 -10.61 5.95
C LEU A 196 -4.87 -9.49 5.03
N SER A 197 -5.78 -8.68 4.48
CA SER A 197 -5.43 -7.53 3.64
C SER A 197 -4.62 -6.47 4.39
N ARG A 198 -5.01 -6.17 5.64
CA ARG A 198 -4.29 -5.22 6.50
C ARG A 198 -2.92 -5.75 6.90
N LEU A 199 -2.85 -7.04 7.25
CA LEU A 199 -1.61 -7.71 7.58
C LEU A 199 -0.61 -7.66 6.41
N TRP A 200 -1.08 -7.93 5.20
CA TRP A 200 -0.28 -7.84 3.98
C TRP A 200 0.30 -6.43 3.80
N GLN A 201 -0.50 -5.37 3.98
CA GLN A 201 -0.01 -3.99 3.92
C GLN A 201 1.03 -3.68 5.00
N MET A 202 0.83 -4.18 6.23
CA MET A 202 1.78 -4.00 7.33
C MET A 202 3.09 -4.72 7.06
N LEU A 203 3.04 -5.92 6.49
CA LEU A 203 4.21 -6.70 6.10
C LEU A 203 5.00 -6.03 4.95
N LEU A 204 4.32 -5.48 3.94
CA LEU A 204 4.98 -4.70 2.87
C LEU A 204 5.75 -3.51 3.46
N ARG A 205 5.12 -2.79 4.40
CA ARG A 205 5.77 -1.68 5.09
C ARG A 205 6.93 -2.15 5.97
N ALA A 206 6.77 -3.27 6.67
CA ALA A 206 7.83 -3.87 7.48
C ALA A 206 9.05 -4.25 6.64
N HIS A 207 8.83 -4.81 5.44
CA HIS A 207 9.91 -5.15 4.51
C HIS A 207 10.73 -3.92 4.12
N ASP A 208 10.07 -2.81 3.76
CA ASP A 208 10.75 -1.56 3.44
C ASP A 208 11.49 -0.97 4.65
N GLU A 209 10.94 -1.11 5.85
CA GLU A 209 11.57 -0.68 7.11
C GLU A 209 12.81 -1.51 7.44
N VAL A 210 12.75 -2.84 7.30
CA VAL A 210 13.89 -3.73 7.55
C VAL A 210 15.03 -3.44 6.57
N ARG A 211 14.72 -3.25 5.29
CA ARG A 211 15.73 -2.97 4.25
C ARG A 211 16.49 -1.66 4.45
N ARG A 212 15.86 -0.66 5.07
CA ARG A 212 16.48 0.66 5.33
C ARG A 212 17.00 0.82 6.76
N SER A 213 16.77 -0.17 7.62
CA SER A 213 17.15 -0.10 9.03
C SER A 213 18.67 -0.26 9.18
N PRO A 214 19.32 0.54 10.05
CA PRO A 214 20.71 0.29 10.43
C PRO A 214 20.87 -1.02 11.22
N ASP A 215 19.82 -1.48 11.89
CA ASP A 215 19.74 -2.81 12.51
C ASP A 215 18.50 -3.55 11.96
N PRO A 216 18.67 -4.39 10.93
CA PRO A 216 17.57 -5.14 10.33
C PRO A 216 16.91 -6.14 11.29
N ALA A 217 17.66 -6.74 12.21
CA ALA A 217 17.12 -7.72 13.15
C ALA A 217 16.20 -7.05 14.19
N ALA A 218 16.62 -5.90 14.75
CA ALA A 218 15.76 -5.12 15.63
C ALA A 218 14.50 -4.58 14.92
N ALA A 219 14.60 -4.28 13.62
CA ALA A 219 13.45 -3.88 12.82
C ALA A 219 12.44 -5.01 12.64
N VAL A 220 12.88 -6.27 12.50
CA VAL A 220 12.00 -7.44 12.49
C VAL A 220 11.33 -7.64 13.85
N ASP A 221 12.07 -7.55 14.97
CA ASP A 221 11.48 -7.62 16.32
C ASP A 221 10.30 -6.62 16.45
N MET A 222 10.53 -5.36 16.04
CA MET A 222 9.48 -4.34 16.07
C MET A 222 8.33 -4.60 15.10
N ALA A 223 8.59 -5.20 13.94
CA ALA A 223 7.56 -5.59 12.99
C ALA A 223 6.67 -6.70 13.56
N LEU A 224 7.25 -7.75 14.12
CA LEU A 224 6.53 -8.88 14.73
C LEU A 224 5.63 -8.41 15.88
N ILE A 225 6.13 -7.52 16.74
CA ILE A 225 5.34 -6.91 17.81
C ILE A 225 4.11 -6.20 17.26
N ARG A 226 4.28 -5.35 16.23
CA ARG A 226 3.16 -4.62 15.62
C ARG A 226 2.15 -5.55 14.94
N LEU A 227 2.63 -6.58 14.25
CA LEU A 227 1.77 -7.54 13.56
C LEU A 227 0.96 -8.36 14.55
N ALA A 228 1.58 -8.83 15.63
CA ALA A 228 0.91 -9.57 16.70
C ALA A 228 -0.21 -8.75 17.34
N TYR A 229 0.06 -7.49 17.71
CA TYR A 229 -0.99 -6.64 18.26
C TYR A 229 -2.09 -6.30 17.25
N ALA A 230 -1.76 -6.15 15.95
CA ALA A 230 -2.77 -5.88 14.94
C ALA A 230 -3.67 -7.07 14.62
N ALA A 231 -3.25 -8.31 14.90
CA ALA A 231 -4.06 -9.51 14.75
C ALA A 231 -5.24 -9.55 15.76
N ASP A 232 -5.04 -9.00 16.95
CA ASP A 232 -6.06 -8.97 18.02
C ASP A 232 -7.05 -7.80 17.91
N LEU A 233 -6.77 -6.78 17.09
CA LEU A 233 -7.69 -5.65 16.95
C LEU A 233 -8.89 -6.02 16.09
N PRO A 234 -10.14 -5.90 16.59
CA PRO A 234 -11.33 -6.11 15.78
C PRO A 234 -11.31 -5.21 14.55
N GLY A 235 -11.81 -5.74 13.44
CA GLY A 235 -12.03 -4.94 12.24
C GLY A 235 -12.91 -3.73 12.55
N PRO A 236 -12.74 -2.59 11.87
CA PRO A 236 -13.55 -1.39 12.11
C PRO A 236 -15.05 -1.67 12.01
N GLU A 237 -15.47 -2.58 11.13
CA GLU A 237 -16.86 -3.03 10.99
C GLU A 237 -17.36 -3.86 12.19
N GLU A 238 -16.50 -4.72 12.75
CA GLU A 238 -16.82 -5.56 13.91
C GLU A 238 -16.84 -4.72 15.21
N ALA A 239 -15.92 -3.76 15.32
CA ALA A 239 -15.96 -2.75 16.37
C ALA A 239 -17.25 -1.91 16.28
N LEU A 240 -17.67 -1.50 15.07
CA LEU A 240 -18.94 -0.81 14.84
C LEU A 240 -20.15 -1.67 15.24
N ARG A 241 -20.18 -2.94 14.82
CA ARG A 241 -21.26 -3.88 15.15
C ARG A 241 -21.36 -4.14 16.65
N ARG A 242 -20.24 -4.28 17.36
CA ARG A 242 -20.22 -4.47 18.82
C ARG A 242 -20.72 -3.23 19.58
N ILE A 243 -20.43 -2.04 19.06
CA ILE A 243 -20.96 -0.78 19.58
C ILE A 243 -22.48 -0.66 19.31
N GLN A 244 -22.94 -1.10 18.14
CA GLN A 244 -24.37 -1.07 17.78
C GLN A 244 -25.22 -2.12 18.51
N THR A 245 -24.64 -3.26 18.90
CA THR A 245 -25.37 -4.38 19.53
C THR A 245 -25.29 -4.39 21.06
N GLY A 246 -24.55 -3.47 21.67
CA GLY A 246 -24.52 -3.30 23.13
C GLY A 246 -23.93 -4.49 23.92
N ALA A 247 -23.21 -5.40 23.28
CA ALA A 247 -22.62 -6.57 23.96
C ALA A 247 -21.45 -6.13 24.88
N PRO A 248 -21.38 -6.64 26.13
CA PRO A 248 -20.35 -6.22 27.06
C PRO A 248 -18.98 -6.77 26.65
N VAL A 249 -17.96 -5.92 26.75
CA VAL A 249 -16.56 -6.33 26.71
C VAL A 249 -16.19 -6.82 28.11
N GLY A 250 -16.06 -8.13 28.31
CA GLY A 250 -15.54 -8.72 29.54
C GLY A 250 -14.84 -10.06 29.25
N GLY A 251 -13.72 -10.42 29.87
CA GLY A 251 -13.01 -9.83 31.02
C GLY A 251 -11.51 -10.15 30.97
N ALA A 252 -10.69 -9.48 31.80
CA ALA A 252 -10.19 -10.09 33.04
C ALA A 252 -9.94 -9.03 34.15
N PRO A 253 -9.77 -9.45 35.42
CA PRO A 253 -10.10 -8.69 36.62
C PRO A 253 -9.03 -7.67 37.05
N GLY A 254 -9.50 -6.52 37.57
CA GLY A 254 -8.75 -5.70 38.53
C GLY A 254 -9.22 -5.99 39.98
N PRO A 255 -8.87 -5.16 41.00
CA PRO A 255 -8.04 -3.95 40.94
C PRO A 255 -7.11 -3.74 42.17
N SER A 256 -6.17 -2.78 42.04
CA SER A 256 -5.74 -1.76 43.03
C SER A 256 -4.29 -1.35 42.70
N GLY A 257 -3.89 -0.08 42.63
CA GLY A 257 -4.58 1.19 42.77
C GLY A 257 -3.53 2.32 42.74
N GLY A 258 -3.90 3.45 42.12
CA GLY A 258 -3.27 4.79 42.26
C GLY A 258 -1.95 5.00 41.50
N GLY A 259 -1.73 6.06 40.73
CA GLY A 259 -2.51 7.26 40.46
C GLY A 259 -1.57 8.36 39.95
N GLY A 260 -1.98 9.07 38.88
CA GLY A 260 -1.45 10.36 38.40
C GLY A 260 -0.14 10.30 37.60
N GLY A 261 0.02 10.95 36.44
CA GLY A 261 -0.86 11.83 35.68
C GLY A 261 -0.06 12.48 34.52
N ALA A 262 -0.77 12.89 33.46
CA ALA A 262 -0.41 13.80 32.36
C ALA A 262 0.80 13.44 31.46
N SER A 263 0.82 13.62 30.14
CA SER A 263 -0.12 14.12 29.12
C SER A 263 0.53 13.86 27.76
N GLN A 264 -0.27 13.50 26.74
CA GLN A 264 -0.15 13.71 25.28
C GLN A 264 1.25 13.97 24.66
N GLY A 265 1.72 13.29 23.61
CA GLY A 265 1.06 12.39 22.66
C GLY A 265 1.04 12.97 21.23
N GLY A 266 1.59 12.20 20.27
CA GLY A 266 1.48 12.34 18.80
C GLY A 266 2.54 13.25 18.15
N GLY A 267 3.47 12.79 17.31
CA GLY A 267 3.38 11.70 16.32
C GLY A 267 2.37 12.10 15.24
N GLY A 268 2.65 12.15 13.94
CA GLY A 268 3.80 11.81 13.13
C GLY A 268 3.30 11.79 11.67
N SER A 269 4.20 11.93 10.70
CA SER A 269 4.32 11.08 9.52
C SER A 269 4.98 11.82 8.35
N VAL A 270 5.81 11.03 7.70
CA VAL A 270 6.62 11.27 6.51
C VAL A 270 5.77 11.03 5.26
N THR A 271 5.95 11.92 4.29
CA THR A 271 6.07 11.73 2.82
C THR A 271 5.64 10.40 2.18
N ALA A 272 4.89 10.49 1.07
CA ALA A 272 5.18 9.71 -0.15
C ALA A 272 4.47 10.31 -1.39
N GLN A 273 5.25 10.50 -2.45
CA GLN A 273 4.79 10.70 -3.82
C GLN A 273 4.48 9.35 -4.46
N ALA A 274 3.48 9.28 -5.35
CA ALA A 274 3.64 8.61 -6.65
C ALA A 274 2.40 8.78 -7.56
N ARG A 275 2.71 8.95 -8.85
CA ARG A 275 2.03 8.42 -10.06
C ARG A 275 1.19 9.36 -10.94
N VAL A 276 1.88 9.78 -12.01
CA VAL A 276 1.55 9.78 -13.46
C VAL A 276 0.07 9.78 -13.89
N LEU A 277 -0.32 10.83 -14.63
CA LEU A 277 -1.11 10.73 -15.87
C LEU A 277 -0.90 12.03 -16.69
N ALA A 278 -0.42 11.87 -17.92
CA ALA A 278 -0.34 12.89 -18.97
C ALA A 278 -1.34 12.50 -20.08
N PRO A 279 -1.82 13.48 -20.88
CA PRO A 279 -3.27 13.69 -21.03
C PRO A 279 -3.84 13.29 -22.40
N GLU A 280 -5.17 13.11 -22.44
CA GLU A 280 -5.99 13.21 -23.64
C GLU A 280 -6.17 14.68 -24.09
N PRO A 281 -6.49 14.94 -25.37
CA PRO A 281 -6.38 16.27 -25.98
C PRO A 281 -7.42 17.25 -25.44
N GLN A 282 -6.94 18.41 -24.98
CA GLN A 282 -7.78 19.52 -24.54
C GLN A 282 -8.48 20.18 -25.73
N ALA A 283 -9.81 20.13 -25.72
CA ALA A 283 -10.65 21.13 -26.36
C ALA A 283 -10.37 22.49 -25.70
N ALA A 284 -10.18 23.53 -26.50
CA ALA A 284 -9.96 24.89 -26.03
C ALA A 284 -11.23 25.42 -25.35
N GLU A 285 -11.27 25.45 -24.02
CA GLU A 285 -12.27 26.20 -23.25
C GLU A 285 -11.92 27.69 -23.27
N ALA A 286 -12.93 28.52 -23.57
CA ALA A 286 -12.86 29.98 -23.50
C ALA A 286 -12.43 30.46 -22.08
N PRO A 287 -11.73 31.60 -21.97
CA PRO A 287 -11.19 32.06 -20.69
C PRO A 287 -12.32 32.32 -19.66
N PRO A 288 -12.17 31.83 -18.41
CA PRO A 288 -13.18 32.00 -17.37
C PRO A 288 -13.28 33.46 -16.93
N VAL A 289 -14.49 34.01 -16.94
CA VAL A 289 -14.77 35.37 -16.43
C VAL A 289 -15.02 35.27 -14.92
N LEU A 290 -14.16 35.87 -14.11
CA LEU A 290 -14.28 35.88 -12.64
C LEU A 290 -15.14 37.06 -12.19
N GLN A 291 -16.25 36.80 -11.50
CA GLN A 291 -17.22 37.79 -11.05
C GLN A 291 -17.19 38.02 -9.53
N SER A 292 -16.60 37.11 -8.76
CA SER A 292 -16.45 37.21 -7.31
C SER A 292 -15.10 36.71 -6.79
N PHE A 293 -14.75 37.05 -5.54
CA PHE A 293 -13.57 36.50 -4.86
C PHE A 293 -13.70 34.98 -4.58
N ALA A 294 -14.93 34.46 -4.46
CA ALA A 294 -15.16 33.02 -4.37
C ALA A 294 -14.77 32.31 -5.67
N ASP A 295 -15.00 32.95 -6.82
CA ASP A 295 -14.59 32.41 -8.13
C ASP A 295 -13.07 32.34 -8.27
N VAL A 296 -12.34 33.26 -7.62
CA VAL A 296 -10.87 33.24 -7.56
C VAL A 296 -10.39 32.00 -6.80
N ILE A 297 -10.99 31.69 -5.65
CA ILE A 297 -10.65 30.50 -4.86
C ILE A 297 -11.00 29.22 -5.64
N ALA A 298 -12.18 29.18 -6.26
CA ALA A 298 -12.61 28.07 -7.09
C ALA A 298 -11.68 27.85 -8.31
N LEU A 299 -11.17 28.94 -8.91
CA LEU A 299 -10.19 28.85 -10.00
C LEU A 299 -8.84 28.29 -9.52
N ILE A 300 -8.36 28.72 -8.34
CA ILE A 300 -7.12 28.19 -7.73
C ILE A 300 -7.29 26.69 -7.44
N GLU A 301 -8.46 26.27 -6.96
CA GLU A 301 -8.79 24.87 -6.70
C GLU A 301 -8.84 24.05 -8.01
N LYS A 302 -9.50 24.56 -9.06
CA LYS A 302 -9.55 23.92 -10.40
C LYS A 302 -8.15 23.75 -11.00
N LYS A 303 -7.22 24.67 -10.71
CA LYS A 303 -5.82 24.62 -11.18
C LYS A 303 -4.86 23.87 -10.25
N ARG A 304 -5.35 23.34 -9.12
CA ARG A 304 -4.62 22.51 -8.14
C ARG A 304 -3.36 23.19 -7.53
N ASP A 305 -3.33 24.52 -7.39
CA ASP A 305 -2.25 25.23 -6.68
C ASP A 305 -2.57 25.32 -5.17
N ILE A 306 -2.30 24.22 -4.46
CA ILE A 306 -2.66 24.01 -3.04
C ILE A 306 -1.99 25.05 -2.15
N ALA A 307 -0.73 25.41 -2.43
CA ALA A 307 0.02 26.38 -1.64
C ALA A 307 -0.57 27.78 -1.77
N LEU A 308 -0.93 28.21 -2.98
CA LEU A 308 -1.55 29.52 -3.17
C LEU A 308 -2.95 29.58 -2.55
N ARG A 309 -3.73 28.48 -2.62
CA ARG A 309 -5.06 28.41 -1.97
C ARG A 309 -4.96 28.63 -0.47
N LEU A 310 -4.08 27.90 0.21
CA LEU A 310 -3.87 28.03 1.65
C LEU A 310 -3.42 29.44 2.04
N ASP A 311 -2.52 30.03 1.26
CA ASP A 311 -2.06 31.40 1.51
C ASP A 311 -3.18 32.42 1.32
N VAL A 312 -4.04 32.25 0.30
CA VAL A 312 -5.16 33.15 0.02
C VAL A 312 -6.27 33.01 1.08
N GLU A 313 -6.67 31.79 1.42
CA GLU A 313 -7.72 31.53 2.43
C GLU A 313 -7.33 32.03 3.83
N ARG A 314 -6.03 31.93 4.17
CA ARG A 314 -5.51 32.27 5.50
C ARG A 314 -5.14 33.74 5.67
N TYR A 315 -4.65 34.39 4.61
CA TYR A 315 -4.03 35.72 4.75
C TYR A 315 -4.69 36.84 3.95
N VAL A 316 -5.68 36.55 3.10
CA VAL A 316 -6.36 37.57 2.29
C VAL A 316 -7.72 37.91 2.91
N ARG A 317 -7.85 39.14 3.42
CA ARG A 317 -9.14 39.72 3.81
C ARG A 317 -9.64 40.61 2.67
N PRO A 318 -10.63 40.19 1.87
CA PRO A 318 -11.08 40.98 0.73
C PRO A 318 -11.70 42.29 1.21
N VAL A 319 -11.24 43.41 0.64
CA VAL A 319 -11.76 44.76 0.88
C VAL A 319 -12.67 45.16 -0.29
N SER A 320 -12.23 44.93 -1.53
CA SER A 320 -13.03 45.16 -2.73
C SER A 320 -12.65 44.19 -3.85
N PHE A 321 -13.64 43.77 -4.65
CA PHE A 321 -13.45 42.90 -5.80
C PHE A 321 -14.07 43.53 -7.05
N ARG A 322 -13.28 43.66 -8.11
CA ARG A 322 -13.73 44.00 -9.47
C ARG A 322 -13.04 43.05 -10.46
N PRO A 323 -13.67 42.68 -11.57
CA PRO A 323 -13.00 41.91 -12.61
C PRO A 323 -11.70 42.61 -13.05
N GLY A 324 -10.55 41.97 -12.84
CA GLY A 324 -9.22 42.54 -13.11
C GLY A 324 -8.61 43.38 -11.98
N ALA A 325 -9.28 43.59 -10.83
CA ALA A 325 -8.72 44.29 -9.69
C ALA A 325 -9.20 43.73 -8.34
N ILE A 326 -8.26 43.41 -7.44
CA ILE A 326 -8.55 42.90 -6.09
C ILE A 326 -7.85 43.81 -5.07
N GLU A 327 -8.60 44.36 -4.13
CA GLU A 327 -8.04 45.04 -2.97
C GLU A 327 -8.26 44.17 -1.75
N PHE A 328 -7.19 43.93 -0.99
CA PHE A 328 -7.26 43.10 0.20
C PHE A 328 -6.42 43.66 1.33
N GLU A 329 -6.78 43.29 2.54
CA GLU A 329 -6.01 43.54 3.75
C GLU A 329 -5.24 42.25 4.10
N PRO A 330 -3.90 42.30 4.21
CA PRO A 330 -3.13 41.13 4.59
C PRO A 330 -3.32 40.83 6.09
N ALA A 331 -3.67 39.59 6.43
CA ALA A 331 -3.72 39.17 7.83
C ALA A 331 -2.31 39.10 8.45
N PRO A 332 -2.16 39.17 9.79
CA PRO A 332 -0.87 39.09 10.46
C PRO A 332 -0.09 37.81 10.08
N GLY A 333 1.14 37.98 9.59
CA GLY A 333 1.98 36.86 9.12
C GLY A 333 1.88 36.53 7.62
N ALA A 334 1.20 37.35 6.82
CA ALA A 334 1.09 37.17 5.38
C ALA A 334 2.47 37.18 4.67
N PRO A 335 2.72 36.25 3.72
CA PRO A 335 3.92 36.29 2.89
C PRO A 335 4.02 37.57 2.06
N ALA A 336 5.17 38.25 2.08
CA ALA A 336 5.38 39.51 1.36
C ALA A 336 5.22 39.40 -0.16
N ASN A 337 5.34 38.19 -0.71
CA ASN A 337 5.20 37.89 -2.14
C ASN A 337 3.78 37.43 -2.56
N LEU A 338 2.82 37.38 -1.63
CA LEU A 338 1.48 36.83 -1.88
C LEU A 338 0.75 37.59 -3.00
N ALA A 339 0.76 38.92 -2.95
CA ALA A 339 0.12 39.75 -3.99
C ALA A 339 0.76 39.54 -5.37
N GLN A 340 2.09 39.46 -5.45
CA GLN A 340 2.80 39.23 -6.72
C GLN A 340 2.56 37.83 -7.28
N ARG A 341 2.53 36.81 -6.42
CA ARG A 341 2.21 35.43 -6.81
C ARG A 341 0.78 35.32 -7.34
N LEU A 342 -0.17 35.96 -6.68
CA LEU A 342 -1.57 35.97 -7.10
C LEU A 342 -1.75 36.71 -8.44
N ILE A 343 -1.08 37.85 -8.66
CA ILE A 343 -1.06 38.55 -9.95
C ILE A 343 -0.51 37.65 -11.06
N GLY A 344 0.63 36.99 -10.83
CA GLY A 344 1.27 36.11 -11.81
C GLY A 344 0.39 34.95 -12.23
N ARG A 345 -0.22 34.26 -11.26
CA ARG A 345 -1.12 33.12 -11.51
C ARG A 345 -2.43 33.52 -12.14
N LEU A 346 -3.06 34.61 -11.69
CA LEU A 346 -4.30 35.09 -12.31
C LEU A 346 -4.07 35.55 -13.76
N ARG A 347 -2.92 36.18 -14.06
CA ARG A 347 -2.55 36.53 -15.44
C ARG A 347 -2.34 35.29 -16.31
N GLU A 348 -1.67 34.27 -15.78
CA GLU A 348 -1.44 32.99 -16.47
C GLU A 348 -2.77 32.27 -16.78
N TRP A 349 -3.74 32.31 -15.87
CA TRP A 349 -4.97 31.53 -15.99
C TRP A 349 -6.14 32.26 -16.68
N THR A 350 -6.23 33.57 -16.54
CA THR A 350 -7.31 34.38 -17.14
C THR A 350 -6.88 35.08 -18.43
N GLY A 351 -5.57 35.14 -18.72
CA GLY A 351 -5.02 35.84 -19.88
C GLY A 351 -5.10 37.38 -19.80
N GLN A 352 -5.63 37.94 -18.71
CA GLN A 352 -5.78 39.38 -18.49
C GLN A 352 -4.85 39.89 -17.37
N PRO A 353 -4.40 41.16 -17.42
CA PRO A 353 -3.63 41.75 -16.33
C PRO A 353 -4.54 42.02 -15.12
N TRP A 354 -4.11 41.58 -13.93
CA TRP A 354 -4.81 41.83 -12.66
C TRP A 354 -4.04 42.84 -11.81
N LEU A 355 -4.75 43.83 -11.26
CA LEU A 355 -4.22 44.80 -10.31
C LEU A 355 -4.59 44.39 -8.88
N ILE A 356 -3.60 43.94 -8.10
CA ILE A 356 -3.84 43.49 -6.73
C ILE A 356 -3.10 44.42 -5.76
N ALA A 357 -3.84 45.05 -4.86
CA ALA A 357 -3.29 45.99 -3.88
C ALA A 357 -3.56 45.52 -2.45
N ALA A 358 -2.50 45.47 -1.64
CA ALA A 358 -2.59 45.29 -0.20
C ALA A 358 -2.76 46.65 0.47
N ARG A 359 -3.95 46.94 1.03
CA ARG A 359 -4.20 48.17 1.81
C ARG A 359 -4.85 47.81 3.15
N GLY A 360 -4.45 48.49 4.22
CA GLY A 360 -5.09 48.37 5.53
C GLY A 360 -6.28 49.31 5.67
N GLY A 361 -7.33 48.87 6.36
CA GLY A 361 -8.42 49.76 6.76
C GLY A 361 -9.84 49.25 6.50
N GLY A 362 -10.12 47.97 6.78
CA GLY A 362 -11.50 47.49 6.92
C GLY A 362 -11.88 46.32 6.03
N GLY A 363 -10.96 45.38 5.80
CA GLY A 363 -11.30 44.12 5.13
C GLY A 363 -12.32 43.31 5.94
N ALA A 364 -13.28 42.67 5.24
CA ALA A 364 -14.15 41.68 5.86
C ALA A 364 -13.30 40.54 6.46
N GLU A 365 -13.83 39.86 7.49
CA GLU A 365 -13.15 38.72 8.13
C GLU A 365 -12.64 37.72 7.07
N SER A 366 -11.44 37.19 7.28
CA SER A 366 -10.93 36.14 6.39
C SER A 366 -11.84 34.91 6.47
N GLN A 367 -11.92 34.13 5.39
CA GLN A 367 -12.69 32.87 5.37
C GLN A 367 -12.23 31.92 6.49
N TRP A 368 -10.94 31.94 6.83
CA TRP A 368 -10.38 31.21 7.98
C TRP A 368 -10.92 31.68 9.33
N GLU A 369 -11.06 33.00 9.55
CA GLU A 369 -11.63 33.55 10.79
C GLU A 369 -13.11 33.25 10.92
N ARG A 370 -13.85 33.30 9.80
CA ARG A 370 -15.27 32.95 9.75
C ARG A 370 -15.52 31.47 10.04
N GLN A 371 -14.80 30.55 9.38
CA GLN A 371 -14.90 29.11 9.63
C GLN A 371 -14.55 28.77 11.09
N LYS A 372 -13.51 29.40 11.64
CA LYS A 372 -13.08 29.15 13.02
C LYS A 372 -14.08 29.66 14.07
N ARG A 373 -14.87 30.69 13.76
CA ARG A 373 -15.98 31.13 14.62
C ARG A 373 -17.14 30.13 14.54
N GLU A 374 -17.55 29.75 13.33
CA GLU A 374 -18.62 28.77 13.10
C GLU A 374 -18.29 27.42 13.78
N GLU A 375 -17.04 26.94 13.68
CA GLU A 375 -16.57 25.74 14.39
C GLU A 375 -16.63 25.86 15.91
N ARG A 376 -16.34 27.05 16.47
CA ARG A 376 -16.42 27.30 17.92
C ARG A 376 -17.86 27.37 18.40
N GLU A 377 -18.75 27.98 17.63
CA GLU A 377 -20.18 28.06 17.91
C GLU A 377 -20.79 26.66 17.92
N VAL A 378 -20.58 25.87 16.86
CA VAL A 378 -21.04 24.47 16.77
C VAL A 378 -20.49 23.61 17.90
N ARG A 379 -19.20 23.78 18.25
CA ARG A 379 -18.60 23.06 19.38
C ARG A 379 -19.25 23.42 20.70
N SER A 380 -19.52 24.71 20.94
CA SER A 380 -20.16 25.16 22.17
C SER A 380 -21.61 24.68 22.30
N GLU A 381 -22.34 24.57 21.19
CA GLU A 381 -23.70 24.00 21.17
C GLU A 381 -23.69 22.51 21.52
N ILE A 382 -22.75 21.74 20.96
CA ILE A 382 -22.61 20.31 21.24
C ILE A 382 -22.14 20.05 22.68
N GLU A 383 -21.26 20.88 23.22
CA GLU A 383 -20.82 20.78 24.62
C GLU A 383 -21.95 21.09 25.63
N GLN A 384 -22.95 21.86 25.22
CA GLN A 384 -24.15 22.17 26.02
C GLN A 384 -25.28 21.14 25.84
N ASP A 385 -25.13 20.17 24.93
CA ASP A 385 -26.14 19.15 24.70
C ASP A 385 -26.32 18.25 25.95
N PRO A 386 -27.56 18.02 26.42
CA PRO A 386 -27.84 17.22 27.61
C PRO A 386 -27.24 15.80 27.57
N PHE A 387 -27.12 15.19 26.39
CA PHE A 387 -26.52 13.88 26.21
C PHE A 387 -25.00 13.95 26.41
N ILE A 388 -24.31 14.93 25.81
CA ILE A 388 -22.87 15.10 25.95
C ILE A 388 -22.49 15.42 27.40
N LEU A 389 -23.26 16.28 28.08
CA LEU A 389 -23.06 16.56 29.51
C LEU A 389 -23.23 15.32 30.39
N SER A 390 -24.19 14.44 30.07
CA SER A 390 -24.37 13.16 30.77
C SER A 390 -23.19 12.19 30.56
N VAL A 391 -22.62 12.17 29.36
CA VAL A 391 -21.44 11.36 29.01
C VAL A 391 -20.20 11.89 29.72
N MET A 392 -20.01 13.21 29.73
CA MET A 392 -18.89 13.85 30.43
C MET A 392 -18.98 13.69 31.96
N ALA A 393 -20.18 13.72 32.53
CA ALA A 393 -20.41 13.45 33.95
C ALA A 393 -20.16 11.98 34.32
N SER A 394 -20.46 11.05 33.41
CA SER A 394 -20.29 9.61 33.62
C SER A 394 -18.84 9.13 33.45
N PHE A 395 -18.02 9.88 32.69
CA PHE A 395 -16.61 9.56 32.41
C PHE A 395 -15.69 10.76 32.69
N PRO A 396 -15.22 10.92 33.94
CA PRO A 396 -14.31 12.01 34.30
C PRO A 396 -12.98 11.87 33.52
N GLY A 397 -12.73 12.79 32.59
CA GLY A 397 -11.54 12.78 31.71
C GLY A 397 -11.82 12.58 30.22
N ALA A 398 -13.09 12.48 29.81
CA ALA A 398 -13.46 12.45 28.39
C ALA A 398 -13.25 13.82 27.71
N GLU A 399 -12.70 13.84 26.50
CA GLU A 399 -12.52 15.04 25.68
C GLU A 399 -13.15 14.85 24.29
N ILE A 400 -13.76 15.91 23.74
CA ILE A 400 -14.26 15.91 22.36
C ILE A 400 -13.09 16.16 21.42
N VAL A 401 -12.64 15.10 20.73
CA VAL A 401 -11.48 15.13 19.82
C VAL A 401 -11.85 15.66 18.43
N SER A 402 -13.05 15.37 17.92
CA SER A 402 -13.50 15.86 16.61
C SER A 402 -15.02 15.83 16.48
N ILE A 403 -15.61 16.85 15.86
CA ILE A 403 -17.03 16.92 15.48
C ILE A 403 -17.13 16.67 13.98
N ARG A 404 -17.97 15.72 13.56
CA ARG A 404 -18.25 15.45 12.13
C ARG A 404 -19.75 15.51 11.90
N ASN A 405 -20.18 16.34 10.95
CA ASN A 405 -21.55 16.30 10.46
C ASN A 405 -21.72 15.06 9.58
N LEU A 406 -22.60 14.15 10.01
CA LEU A 406 -23.05 13.04 9.17
C LEU A 406 -24.00 13.61 8.11
N PRO A 407 -23.82 13.29 6.82
CA PRO A 407 -24.79 13.68 5.79
C PRO A 407 -26.13 13.02 6.11
N THR A 408 -27.19 13.82 6.19
CA THR A 408 -28.56 13.33 6.36
C THR A 408 -28.91 12.44 5.18
N PRO A 409 -29.36 11.19 5.38
CA PRO A 409 -29.84 10.37 4.28
C PRO A 409 -31.07 11.04 3.65
N GLU A 410 -31.00 11.31 2.34
CA GLU A 410 -32.18 11.71 1.56
C GLU A 410 -33.25 10.63 1.71
N ALA A 411 -34.44 11.03 2.16
CA ALA A 411 -35.56 10.13 2.34
C ALA A 411 -35.95 9.49 0.99
N SER A 412 -35.86 8.16 0.90
CA SER A 412 -36.44 7.41 -0.21
C SER A 412 -37.96 7.63 -0.26
N PRO A 413 -38.55 7.89 -1.44
CA PRO A 413 -39.99 7.98 -1.59
C PRO A 413 -40.57 6.56 -1.55
N ALA A 414 -41.10 6.17 -0.39
CA ALA A 414 -41.94 4.98 -0.25
C ALA A 414 -43.21 5.38 0.49
N ASP A 415 -44.19 5.85 -0.28
CA ASP A 415 -45.62 5.70 0.03
C ASP A 415 -46.40 5.98 -1.26
N ALA A 416 -46.52 4.94 -2.09
CA ALA A 416 -47.61 4.84 -3.06
C ALA A 416 -48.65 3.90 -2.43
N PRO A 417 -49.91 4.32 -2.27
CA PRO A 417 -50.94 3.49 -1.67
C PRO A 417 -51.29 2.31 -2.60
N PRO A 418 -51.76 1.17 -2.05
CA PRO A 418 -52.07 -0.02 -2.83
C PRO A 418 -53.28 0.22 -3.74
N GLU A 419 -53.16 -0.21 -5.00
CA GLU A 419 -54.29 -0.30 -5.93
C GLU A 419 -55.26 -1.39 -5.44
N GLU A 420 -56.53 -1.01 -5.29
CA GLU A 420 -57.62 -1.93 -4.99
C GLU A 420 -57.95 -2.75 -6.25
N ASP A 421 -57.86 -4.08 -6.11
CA ASP A 421 -58.42 -5.04 -7.07
C ASP A 421 -59.95 -4.92 -7.06
N GLU A 422 -60.55 -4.42 -8.15
CA GLU A 422 -61.98 -4.61 -8.44
C GLU A 422 -62.15 -5.68 -9.52
N ASP A 423 -62.80 -6.78 -9.13
CA ASP A 423 -63.42 -7.76 -10.01
C ASP A 423 -64.55 -7.11 -10.84
N GLU A 424 -64.48 -7.20 -12.18
CA GLU A 424 -65.60 -7.57 -13.09
C GLU A 424 -65.12 -7.84 -14.53
#